data_AF-A0A2M8N6H6-F1
#
_entry.id   AF-A0A2M8N6H6-F1
#
_cell.length_a   1.000
_cell.length_b   1.000
_cell.length_c   1.000
_cell.angle_alpha   90.00
_cell.angle_beta   90.00
_cell.angle_gamma   90.00
#
_symmetry.space_group_name_H-M   'P 1'
#
loop_
_entity.id
_entity.type
_entity.pdbx_description
1 polymer ?
#
loop_
_entity_poly.entity_id
_entity_poly.type
_entity_poly.pdbx_seq_one_letter_code
_entity_poly.pdbx_strand_id
1 'polypeptide(L)'
;EEIQDHDLEDAIVRLQLSFSAESEAKFNEIAVRDALKQAKAFFIAAIKKEVEQPTRARLGVSPEGLTPIELLEKYLISLETPADRRAELLELAQEIMDETNTE
;
A
#
# COMPACT_ATOMS: atom_id res chain seq x y z
N GLU A 1 13.11 -16.58 -5.94
CA GLU A 1 14.02 -17.38 -6.77
C GLU A 1 14.93 -16.51 -7.63
N GLU A 2 14.46 -15.44 -8.27
CA GLU A 2 15.27 -14.59 -9.19
C GLU A 2 16.60 -14.00 -8.69
N ILE A 3 16.81 -13.83 -7.37
CA ILE A 3 18.06 -13.20 -6.86
C ILE A 3 19.30 -14.07 -7.15
N GLN A 4 19.13 -15.40 -7.26
CA GLN A 4 20.23 -16.33 -7.54
C GLN A 4 20.68 -16.33 -9.00
N ASP A 5 19.86 -15.81 -9.92
CA ASP A 5 20.17 -15.79 -11.36
C ASP A 5 21.06 -14.61 -11.76
N HIS A 6 21.33 -13.69 -10.83
CA HIS A 6 22.22 -12.56 -11.03
C HIS A 6 23.64 -12.87 -10.55
N ASP A 7 24.63 -12.55 -11.39
CA ASP A 7 26.05 -12.63 -11.01
C ASP A 7 26.40 -11.46 -10.08
N LEU A 8 26.49 -11.76 -8.78
CA LEU A 8 26.75 -10.79 -7.70
C LEU A 8 28.11 -11.02 -7.04
N GLU A 9 29.00 -11.78 -7.69
CA GLU A 9 30.34 -12.09 -7.16
C GLU A 9 31.14 -10.79 -6.96
N ASP A 10 31.70 -10.63 -5.77
CA ASP A 10 32.43 -9.44 -5.30
C ASP A 10 31.64 -8.11 -5.27
N ALA A 11 30.31 -8.14 -5.43
CA ALA A 11 29.50 -6.94 -5.49
C ALA A 11 29.14 -6.37 -4.10
N ILE A 12 29.07 -5.04 -4.02
CA ILE A 12 28.46 -4.32 -2.89
C ILE A 12 26.99 -4.06 -3.22
N VAL A 13 26.08 -4.68 -2.45
CA VAL A 13 24.65 -4.64 -2.74
C VAL A 13 23.92 -3.73 -1.74
N ARG A 14 23.09 -2.83 -2.27
CA ARG A 14 22.14 -2.01 -1.49
C ARG A 14 20.73 -2.35 -1.93
N LEU A 15 19.87 -2.72 -0.99
CA LEU A 15 18.46 -3.01 -1.26
C LEU A 15 17.60 -1.84 -0.79
N GLN A 16 16.73 -1.37 -1.68
CA GLN A 16 15.62 -0.48 -1.35
C GLN A 16 14.34 -1.21 -1.71
N LEU A 17 13.54 -1.52 -0.69
CA LEU A 17 12.34 -2.32 -0.82
C LEU A 17 11.15 -1.51 -0.34
N SER A 18 10.15 -1.38 -1.20
CA SER A 18 8.88 -0.74 -0.90
C SER A 18 7.85 -1.82 -0.54
N PHE A 19 7.16 -1.65 0.58
CA PHE A 19 6.17 -2.60 1.08
C PHE A 19 4.86 -1.89 1.40
N SER A 20 3.75 -2.58 1.17
CA SER A 20 2.52 -2.30 1.92
C SER A 20 2.63 -2.86 3.34
N ALA A 21 1.84 -2.34 4.28
CA ALA A 21 1.83 -2.82 5.66
C ALA A 21 1.57 -4.34 5.78
N GLU A 22 0.74 -4.92 4.91
CA GLU A 22 0.48 -6.37 4.89
C GLU A 22 1.68 -7.17 4.36
N SER A 23 2.38 -6.63 3.35
CA SER A 23 3.50 -7.32 2.72
C SER A 23 4.76 -7.27 3.59
N GLU A 24 4.97 -6.19 4.34
CA GLU A 24 6.09 -6.09 5.28
C GLU A 24 5.97 -7.13 6.40
N ALA A 25 4.76 -7.36 6.91
CA ALA A 25 4.52 -8.37 7.94
C ALA A 25 4.86 -9.80 7.47
N LYS A 26 4.79 -10.06 6.15
CA LYS A 26 5.15 -11.35 5.53
C LYS A 26 6.61 -11.39 5.06
N PHE A 27 7.35 -10.29 5.14
CA PHE A 27 8.70 -10.19 4.62
C PHE A 27 9.72 -10.87 5.54
N ASN A 28 10.44 -11.86 5.00
CA ASN A 28 11.51 -12.54 5.72
C ASN A 28 12.88 -12.02 5.30
N GLU A 29 13.41 -11.07 6.07
CA GLU A 29 14.72 -10.48 5.82
C GLU A 29 15.86 -11.49 5.87
N ILE A 30 15.75 -12.53 6.72
CA ILE A 30 16.78 -13.57 6.88
C ILE A 30 16.91 -14.36 5.57
N ALA A 31 15.78 -14.78 5.00
CA ALA A 31 15.76 -15.53 3.74
C ALA A 31 16.40 -14.74 2.58
N VAL A 32 16.13 -13.43 2.49
CA VAL A 32 16.75 -12.56 1.46
C VAL A 32 18.24 -12.42 1.68
N ARG A 33 18.67 -12.24 2.93
CA ARG A 33 20.10 -12.12 3.26
C ARG A 33 20.86 -13.41 2.95
N ASP A 34 20.24 -14.57 3.19
CA ASP A 34 20.84 -15.86 2.87
C ASP A 34 20.89 -16.13 1.37
N ALA A 35 19.87 -15.72 0.61
CA ALA A 35 19.91 -15.79 -0.86
C ALA A 35 21.05 -14.92 -1.44
N LEU A 36 21.25 -13.70 -0.92
CA LEU A 36 22.34 -12.82 -1.35
C LEU A 36 23.73 -13.35 -1.02
N LYS A 37 23.89 -14.02 0.13
CA LYS A 37 25.13 -14.73 0.47
C LYS A 37 25.39 -15.91 -0.45
N GLN A 38 24.36 -16.67 -0.80
CA GLN A 38 24.47 -17.78 -1.76
C GLN A 38 24.87 -17.29 -3.15
N ALA A 39 24.42 -16.09 -3.54
CA ALA A 39 24.84 -15.40 -4.75
C ALA A 39 26.24 -14.74 -4.66
N LYS A 40 27.01 -15.00 -3.58
CA LYS A 40 28.38 -14.51 -3.35
C LYS A 40 28.55 -12.98 -3.29
N ALA A 41 27.52 -12.25 -2.87
CA ALA A 41 27.67 -10.81 -2.61
C ALA A 41 28.74 -10.54 -1.54
N PHE A 42 29.70 -9.65 -1.83
CA PHE A 42 30.82 -9.32 -0.93
C PHE A 42 30.37 -8.58 0.33
N PHE A 43 29.47 -7.61 0.15
CA PHE A 43 29.02 -6.76 1.25
C PHE A 43 27.59 -6.25 1.02
N ILE A 44 26.73 -6.43 2.03
CA ILE A 44 25.37 -5.90 2.04
C ILE A 44 25.38 -4.60 2.85
N ALA A 45 25.39 -3.45 2.17
CA ALA A 45 25.61 -2.16 2.81
C ALA A 45 24.41 -1.66 3.61
N ALA A 46 23.20 -1.80 3.07
CA ALA A 46 21.95 -1.45 3.74
C ALA A 46 20.75 -2.13 3.08
N ILE A 47 19.80 -2.59 3.91
CA ILE A 47 18.46 -3.00 3.47
C ILE A 47 17.50 -1.93 4.00
N LYS A 48 17.06 -1.02 3.12
CA LYS A 48 16.10 0.02 3.46
C LYS A 48 14.70 -0.47 3.14
N LYS A 49 13.84 -0.52 4.16
CA LYS A 49 12.41 -0.84 4.02
C LYS A 49 11.63 0.47 4.06
N GLU A 50 10.93 0.78 2.98
CA GLU A 50 9.95 1.86 2.91
C GLU A 50 8.56 1.21 2.99
N VAL A 51 7.91 1.35 4.14
CA VAL A 51 6.58 0.79 4.36
C VAL A 51 5.56 1.90 4.17
N GLU A 52 4.69 1.73 3.18
CA GLU A 52 3.45 2.50 3.10
C GLU A 52 2.56 2.07 4.26
N GLN A 53 2.65 2.83 5.36
CA GLN A 53 1.63 2.80 6.38
C GLN A 53 0.50 3.73 5.94
N PRO A 54 -0.71 3.22 5.65
CA PRO A 54 -1.85 4.09 5.48
C PRO A 54 -2.03 4.83 6.81
N THR A 55 -1.66 6.11 6.80
CA THR A 55 -2.01 7.03 7.89
C THR A 55 -3.51 6.87 8.05
N ARG A 56 -4.00 6.40 9.20
CA ARG A 56 -5.45 6.32 9.42
C ARG A 56 -6.01 7.69 9.12
N ALA A 57 -6.67 7.85 7.97
CA ALA A 57 -7.16 9.12 7.52
C ALA A 57 -8.26 9.52 8.50
N ARG A 58 -7.89 10.31 9.49
CA ARG A 58 -8.86 10.99 10.32
C ARG A 58 -9.57 11.93 9.35
N LEU A 59 -10.85 11.69 9.11
CA LEU A 59 -11.68 12.52 8.22
C LEU A 59 -11.74 14.01 8.66
N GLY A 60 -11.12 14.37 9.79
CA GLY A 60 -10.90 15.75 10.25
C GLY A 60 -12.16 16.42 10.81
N VAL A 61 -13.33 15.86 10.53
CA VAL A 61 -14.64 16.32 10.97
C VAL A 61 -15.35 15.24 11.78
N SER A 62 -16.09 15.65 12.82
CA SER A 62 -17.02 14.76 13.50
C SER A 62 -18.02 14.20 12.48
N PRO A 63 -18.15 12.87 12.34
CA PRO A 63 -19.01 12.25 11.33
C PRO A 63 -20.51 12.52 11.56
N GLU A 64 -20.87 13.03 12.73
CA GLU A 64 -22.23 13.25 13.23
C GLU A 64 -23.05 14.30 12.45
N GLY A 65 -22.44 15.01 11.49
CA GLY A 65 -23.10 16.03 10.66
C GLY A 65 -23.02 15.81 9.16
N LEU A 66 -22.48 14.67 8.71
CA LEU A 66 -22.33 14.36 7.28
C LEU A 66 -23.34 13.31 6.86
N THR A 67 -23.90 13.49 5.67
CA THR A 67 -24.68 12.46 5.00
C THR A 67 -23.78 11.27 4.59
N PRO A 68 -24.34 10.06 4.42
CA PRO A 68 -23.58 8.90 3.97
C PRO A 68 -22.78 9.14 2.68
N ILE A 69 -23.34 9.91 1.74
CA ILE A 69 -22.68 10.23 0.48
C ILE A 69 -21.50 11.20 0.66
N GLU A 70 -21.63 12.20 1.55
CA GLU A 70 -20.54 13.12 1.88
C GLU A 70 -19.40 12.42 2.65
N LEU A 71 -19.74 11.44 3.49
CA LEU A 71 -18.75 10.59 4.15
C LEU A 71 -17.97 9.75 3.14
N LEU A 72 -18.69 9.15 2.18
CA LEU A 72 -18.07 8.37 1.11
C LEU A 72 -17.17 9.25 0.24
N GLU A 73 -17.60 10.46 -0.12
CA GLU A 73 -16.78 11.40 -0.88
C GLU A 73 -15.47 11.74 -0.15
N LYS A 74 -15.55 12.11 1.13
CA LYS A 74 -14.36 12.41 1.93
C LYS A 74 -13.44 11.21 2.11
N TYR A 75 -14.01 10.01 2.21
CA TYR A 75 -13.24 8.76 2.23
C TYR A 75 -12.47 8.56 0.91
N LEU A 76 -13.13 8.73 -0.24
CA LEU A 76 -12.50 8.60 -1.56
C LEU A 76 -11.41 9.66 -1.79
N ILE A 77 -11.61 10.88 -1.28
CA ILE A 77 -10.59 11.94 -1.27
C ILE A 77 -9.39 11.52 -0.41
N SER A 78 -9.62 10.91 0.75
CA SER A 78 -8.53 10.44 1.62
C SER A 78 -7.71 9.30 1.03
N LEU A 79 -8.29 8.57 0.07
CA LEU A 79 -7.62 7.54 -0.73
C LEU A 79 -6.95 8.11 -1.99
N GLU A 80 -6.93 9.43 -2.17
CA GLU A 80 -6.37 10.10 -3.36
C GLU A 80 -7.03 9.62 -4.67
N THR A 81 -8.30 9.22 -4.63
CA THR A 81 -9.02 8.74 -5.82
C THR A 81 -9.16 9.89 -6.83
N PRO A 82 -8.81 9.70 -8.13
CA PRO A 82 -8.98 10.71 -9.17
C PRO A 82 -10.42 11.24 -9.26
N ALA A 83 -10.59 12.51 -9.63
CA ALA A 83 -11.90 13.17 -9.62
C ALA A 83 -12.94 12.46 -10.52
N ASP A 84 -12.53 12.06 -11.73
CA ASP A 84 -13.42 11.39 -12.70
C ASP A 84 -13.90 10.04 -12.15
N ARG A 85 -12.99 9.27 -11.55
CA ARG A 85 -13.33 7.98 -10.93
C ARG A 85 -14.17 8.15 -9.68
N ARG A 86 -13.93 9.20 -8.90
CA ARG A 86 -14.72 9.51 -7.71
C ARG A 86 -16.16 9.85 -8.07
N ALA A 87 -16.40 10.61 -9.14
CA ALA A 87 -17.74 10.94 -9.61
C ALA A 87 -18.54 9.68 -9.99
N GLU A 88 -17.94 8.77 -10.77
CA GLU A 88 -18.55 7.50 -11.15
C GLU A 88 -18.90 6.62 -9.94
N LEU A 89 -18.00 6.54 -8.95
CA LEU A 89 -18.23 5.75 -7.74
C LEU A 89 -19.33 6.35 -6.85
N LEU A 90 -19.47 7.67 -6.80
CA LEU A 90 -20.53 8.34 -6.04
C LEU A 90 -21.91 8.14 -6.69
N GLU A 91 -21.98 8.16 -8.02
CA GLU A 91 -23.22 7.89 -8.76
C GLU A 91 -23.74 6.47 -8.49
N LEU A 92 -22.86 5.47 -8.62
CA LEU A 92 -23.20 4.07 -8.32
C LEU A 92 -23.57 3.86 -6.85
N ALA A 93 -22.87 4.54 -5.93
CA ALA A 93 -23.18 4.44 -4.51
C ALA A 93 -24.56 5.04 -4.18
N GLN A 94 -24.94 6.14 -4.85
CA GLN A 94 -26.25 6.76 -4.67
C GLN A 94 -27.38 5.82 -5.10
N GLU A 95 -27.24 5.15 -6.24
CA GLU A 95 -28.22 4.17 -6.74
C GLU A 95 -28.43 3.03 -5.73
N ILE A 96 -27.34 2.45 -5.21
CA ILE A 96 -27.39 1.38 -4.20
C ILE A 96 -28.04 1.87 -2.90
N MET A 97 -27.70 3.08 -2.45
CA MET A 97 -28.25 3.64 -1.21
C MET A 97 -29.75 3.91 -1.34
N ASP A 98 -30.20 4.41 -2.49
CA ASP A 98 -31.62 4.68 -2.75
C ASP A 98 -32.45 3.38 -2.85
N GLU A 99 -31.88 2.32 -3.45
CA GLU A 99 -32.48 0.99 -3.45
C GLU A 99 -32.67 0.44 -2.03
N THR A 100 -31.64 0.54 -1.18
CA THR A 100 -31.70 0.03 0.20
C THR A 100 -32.64 0.81 1.13
N ASN A 101 -33.03 2.03 0.78
CA ASN A 101 -33.91 2.87 1.59
C ASN A 101 -35.40 2.68 1.25
N THR A 102 -35.70 1.82 0.27
CA THR A 102 -37.06 1.58 -0.27
C THR A 102 -37.71 0.29 0.29
N GLU A 103 -37.05 -0.43 1.21
CA GLU A 103 -37.62 -1.58 1.97
C GLU A 103 -38.04 -1.20 3.40
#